data_AF-A0A812VBM1-F1
#
_entry.id   AF-A0A812VBM1-F1
#
_cell.length_a   1.000
_cell.length_b   1.000
_cell.length_c   1.000
_cell.angle_alpha   90.00
_cell.angle_beta   90.00
_cell.angle_gamma   90.00
#
_symmetry.space_group_name_H-M   'P 1'
#
loop_
_entity.id
_entity.type
_entity.pdbx_description
1 polymer ?
#
loop_
_entity_poly.entity_id
_entity_poly.type
_entity_poly.pdbx_seq_one_letter_code
_entity_poly.pdbx_strand_id
1 'polypeptide(L)'
;MWASQHQAHDWHALLLLVVTFAAFASASLENNRCRVILNNLGTALSCAMLMQWQEIHEVFAFDGYAARVPYIEQHFVILVGASFFILLEVDRVNGRTRTREALQLSRQFHGSIAHAKCSKASDGQRIFMEIGEKTSAVDYAIHVLLAAGMSTPTLREVARAGVDIQNAGYAEVAVPVWAFMTSLVTCGHVVFDIVYRDTPWYCLFFEGISFLARVALLGLLWQSDRDERCFILKMMTKIVVLYVLLASPMVFVWEWRASERHSPNRAWFVMPALVYTSILAISCLGMRRVLALPGHGQCLLQLFLARGRSILPSALSFCALRPDSDSESESAASLLSTDYSSE
;
A
#
# COMPACT_ATOMS: atom_id res chain seq x y z
N MET A 1 1.22 -44.86 12.92
CA MET A 1 2.03 -44.17 11.89
C MET A 1 1.21 -43.21 11.04
N TRP A 2 0.04 -43.61 10.50
CA TRP A 2 -0.82 -42.69 9.73
C TRP A 2 -1.38 -41.51 10.57
N ALA A 3 -1.84 -41.76 11.80
CA ALA A 3 -2.37 -40.71 12.66
C ALA A 3 -1.34 -39.63 13.06
N SER A 4 -0.05 -40.00 13.17
CA SER A 4 1.02 -39.03 13.50
C SER A 4 1.39 -38.13 12.33
N GLN A 5 1.14 -38.57 11.09
CA GLN A 5 1.49 -37.81 9.89
C GLN A 5 0.47 -36.69 9.62
N HIS A 6 -0.84 -36.97 9.77
CA HIS A 6 -1.86 -35.92 9.71
C HIS A 6 -1.66 -34.84 10.77
N GLN A 7 -1.32 -35.25 12.00
CA GLN A 7 -1.11 -34.29 13.08
C GLN A 7 0.04 -33.31 12.80
N ALA A 8 1.09 -33.73 12.09
CA ALA A 8 2.22 -32.86 11.75
C ALA A 8 1.85 -31.79 10.71
N HIS A 9 1.02 -32.13 9.72
CA HIS A 9 0.57 -31.19 8.68
C HIS A 9 -0.26 -30.03 9.27
N ASP A 10 -1.16 -30.35 10.20
CA ASP A 10 -2.01 -29.34 10.85
C ASP A 10 -1.18 -28.27 11.59
N TRP A 11 -0.08 -28.68 12.22
CA TRP A 11 0.81 -27.76 12.95
C TRP A 11 1.49 -26.75 12.03
N HIS A 12 1.93 -27.15 10.84
CA HIS A 12 2.65 -26.25 9.95
C HIS A 12 1.73 -25.24 9.28
N ALA A 13 0.54 -25.65 8.86
CA ALA A 13 -0.48 -24.73 8.35
C ALA A 13 -0.89 -23.69 9.41
N LEU A 14 -1.05 -24.14 10.67
CA LEU A 14 -1.31 -23.24 11.80
C LEU A 14 -0.15 -22.26 12.02
N LEU A 15 1.11 -22.72 11.99
CA LEU A 15 2.27 -21.85 12.13
C LEU A 15 2.33 -20.79 11.02
N LEU A 16 2.08 -21.17 9.77
CA LEU A 16 2.04 -20.23 8.64
C LEU A 16 0.93 -19.18 8.81
N LEU A 17 -0.25 -19.59 9.29
CA LEU A 17 -1.35 -18.67 9.60
C LEU A 17 -0.96 -17.70 10.71
N VAL A 18 -0.33 -18.20 11.79
CA VAL A 18 0.16 -17.37 12.90
C VAL A 18 1.21 -16.38 12.43
N VAL A 19 2.17 -16.81 11.62
CA VAL A 19 3.20 -15.94 11.04
C VAL A 19 2.56 -14.86 10.16
N THR A 20 1.64 -15.24 9.28
CA THR A 20 0.90 -14.31 8.41
C THR A 20 0.13 -13.28 9.24
N PHE A 21 -0.63 -13.73 10.24
CA PHE A 21 -1.37 -12.86 11.15
C PHE A 21 -0.44 -11.93 11.94
N ALA A 22 0.69 -12.43 12.44
CA ALA A 22 1.68 -11.62 13.15
C ALA A 22 2.26 -10.52 12.25
N ALA A 23 2.49 -10.82 10.97
CA ALA A 23 2.98 -9.87 9.99
C ALA A 23 1.94 -8.74 9.74
N PHE A 24 0.67 -9.10 9.58
CA PHE A 24 -0.42 -8.14 9.44
C PHE A 24 -0.65 -7.30 10.69
N ALA A 25 -0.65 -7.93 11.86
CA ALA A 25 -0.77 -7.25 13.12
C ALA A 25 0.39 -6.25 13.30
N SER A 26 1.63 -6.66 13.00
CA SER A 26 2.79 -5.77 13.08
C SER A 26 2.71 -4.59 12.10
N ALA A 27 2.23 -4.81 10.88
CA ALA A 27 2.01 -3.73 9.91
C ALA A 27 0.90 -2.75 10.34
N SER A 28 -0.12 -3.24 11.05
CA SER A 28 -1.30 -2.46 11.43
C SER A 28 -1.19 -1.75 12.78
N LEU A 29 -0.31 -2.21 13.66
CA LEU A 29 -0.19 -1.66 15.02
C LEU A 29 0.58 -0.34 15.05
N GLU A 30 0.05 0.65 15.75
CA GLU A 30 0.76 1.91 16.03
C GLU A 30 1.75 1.78 17.19
N ASN A 31 1.52 0.80 18.10
CA ASN A 31 2.37 0.61 19.26
C ASN A 31 3.74 0.04 18.89
N ASN A 32 4.72 0.92 18.98
CA ASN A 32 6.13 0.70 18.76
C ASN A 32 6.75 -0.50 19.47
N ARG A 33 6.32 -0.82 20.71
CA ARG A 33 6.85 -1.98 21.45
C ARG A 33 6.26 -3.28 20.91
N CYS A 34 4.96 -3.30 20.67
CA CYS A 34 4.26 -4.46 20.12
C CYS A 34 4.81 -4.84 18.74
N ARG A 35 5.07 -3.86 17.87
CA ARG A 35 5.70 -4.10 16.55
C ARG A 35 7.06 -4.80 16.65
N VAL A 36 7.93 -4.34 17.55
CA VAL A 36 9.26 -4.96 17.75
C VAL A 36 9.11 -6.41 18.20
N ILE A 37 8.23 -6.66 19.17
CA ILE A 37 7.97 -8.02 19.67
C ILE A 37 7.45 -8.91 18.55
N LEU A 38 6.46 -8.45 17.78
CA LEU A 38 5.89 -9.21 16.67
C LEU A 38 6.88 -9.44 15.53
N ASN A 39 7.70 -8.45 15.18
CA ASN A 39 8.73 -8.60 14.16
C ASN A 39 9.80 -9.62 14.56
N ASN A 40 10.28 -9.55 15.80
CA ASN A 40 11.27 -10.49 16.32
C ASN A 40 10.69 -11.90 16.43
N LEU A 41 9.46 -12.03 16.94
CA LEU A 41 8.77 -13.32 17.03
C LEU A 41 8.53 -13.92 15.65
N GLY A 42 8.03 -13.14 14.70
CA GLY A 42 7.80 -13.58 13.32
C GLY A 42 9.08 -14.01 12.61
N THR A 43 10.18 -13.27 12.82
CA THR A 43 11.50 -13.66 12.31
C THR A 43 11.98 -14.97 12.93
N ALA A 44 11.90 -15.10 14.25
CA ALA A 44 12.31 -16.31 14.96
C ALA A 44 11.50 -17.54 14.54
N LEU A 45 10.18 -17.40 14.41
CA LEU A 45 9.29 -18.46 13.92
C LEU A 45 9.60 -18.84 12.47
N SER A 46 9.84 -17.86 11.59
CA SER A 46 10.22 -18.14 10.19
C SER A 46 11.55 -18.89 10.09
N CYS A 47 12.55 -18.51 10.90
CA CYS A 47 13.82 -19.23 10.97
C CYS A 47 13.67 -20.64 11.57
N ALA A 48 12.82 -20.81 12.59
CA ALA A 48 12.53 -22.12 13.17
C ALA A 48 11.84 -23.03 12.15
N MET A 49 10.86 -22.49 11.40
CA MET A 49 10.24 -23.19 10.28
C MET A 49 11.31 -23.60 9.26
N LEU A 50 12.19 -22.70 8.83
CA LEU A 50 13.25 -23.03 7.86
C LEU A 50 14.15 -24.21 8.31
N MET A 51 14.42 -24.33 9.62
CA MET A 51 15.27 -25.39 10.16
C MET A 51 14.53 -26.71 10.42
N GLN A 52 13.22 -26.65 10.70
CA GLN A 52 12.41 -27.80 11.11
C GLN A 52 11.46 -28.29 10.03
N TRP A 53 11.36 -27.58 8.89
CA TRP A 53 10.38 -27.88 7.86
C TRP A 53 10.60 -29.27 7.28
N GLN A 54 9.71 -30.19 7.64
CA GLN A 54 9.57 -31.46 6.97
C GLN A 54 8.54 -31.30 5.86
N GLU A 55 8.76 -31.95 4.72
CA GLU A 55 8.01 -31.75 3.48
C GLU A 55 6.49 -31.74 3.72
N ILE A 56 5.84 -30.59 3.51
CA ILE A 56 4.39 -30.55 3.32
C ILE A 56 4.15 -30.95 1.87
N HIS A 57 3.96 -32.24 1.65
CA HIS A 57 3.78 -32.77 0.30
C HIS A 57 2.43 -32.46 -0.33
N GLU A 58 1.41 -32.02 0.41
CA GLU A 58 0.04 -31.94 -0.13
C GLU A 58 -0.44 -30.53 -0.55
N VAL A 59 -0.07 -29.47 0.17
CA VAL A 59 -0.66 -28.11 -0.06
C VAL A 59 -0.09 -27.40 -1.29
N PHE A 60 1.16 -27.71 -1.67
CA PHE A 60 1.80 -27.21 -2.89
C PHE A 60 2.23 -28.38 -3.80
N ALA A 61 1.52 -29.51 -3.70
CA ALA A 61 1.81 -30.69 -4.50
C ALA A 61 1.55 -30.38 -5.98
N PHE A 62 2.62 -30.21 -6.75
CA PHE A 62 2.53 -30.27 -8.19
C PHE A 62 2.32 -31.74 -8.58
N ASP A 63 1.07 -32.12 -8.82
CA ASP A 63 0.71 -33.44 -9.33
C ASP A 63 1.56 -33.76 -10.57
N GLY A 64 2.44 -34.77 -10.46
CA GLY A 64 3.30 -35.24 -11.54
C GLY A 64 4.82 -35.04 -11.36
N TYR A 65 5.28 -34.06 -10.56
CA TYR A 65 6.72 -33.70 -10.45
C TYR A 65 7.29 -33.71 -9.01
N ALA A 66 6.46 -34.05 -8.01
CA ALA A 66 6.57 -33.67 -6.60
C ALA A 66 7.67 -34.28 -5.70
N ALA A 67 8.64 -35.07 -6.18
CA ALA A 67 9.58 -35.71 -5.26
C ALA A 67 10.86 -34.90 -4.92
N ARG A 68 11.25 -33.87 -5.68
CA ARG A 68 12.52 -33.14 -5.46
C ARG A 68 12.46 -31.62 -5.49
N VAL A 69 11.51 -31.02 -6.21
CA VAL A 69 11.36 -29.56 -6.34
C VAL A 69 10.59 -28.88 -5.17
N PRO A 70 9.64 -29.51 -4.43
CA PRO A 70 8.83 -28.77 -3.46
C PRO A 70 9.67 -28.20 -2.30
N TYR A 71 10.80 -28.83 -1.99
CA TYR A 71 11.72 -28.36 -0.96
C TYR A 71 12.24 -26.94 -1.26
N ILE A 72 12.69 -26.68 -2.49
CA ILE A 72 13.33 -25.39 -2.82
C ILE A 72 12.33 -24.24 -2.76
N GLU A 73 11.12 -24.46 -3.29
CA GLU A 73 10.07 -23.43 -3.30
C GLU A 73 9.61 -23.09 -1.87
N GLN A 74 9.33 -24.10 -1.05
CA GLN A 74 8.89 -23.88 0.33
C GLN A 74 9.96 -23.14 1.14
N HIS A 75 11.23 -23.52 1.00
CA HIS A 75 12.33 -22.80 1.66
C HIS A 75 12.46 -21.37 1.16
N PHE A 76 12.27 -21.14 -0.14
CA PHE A 76 12.28 -19.79 -0.70
C PHE A 76 11.13 -18.94 -0.13
N VAL A 77 9.91 -19.48 -0.04
CA VAL A 77 8.76 -18.76 0.56
C VAL A 77 9.02 -18.43 2.03
N ILE A 78 9.56 -19.37 2.81
CA ILE A 78 9.92 -19.13 4.21
C ILE A 78 11.01 -18.06 4.32
N LEU A 79 12.03 -18.10 3.45
CA LEU A 79 13.09 -17.09 3.39
C LEU A 79 12.52 -15.70 3.06
N VAL A 80 11.62 -15.62 2.08
CA VAL A 80 10.91 -14.38 1.73
C VAL A 80 10.10 -13.88 2.93
N GLY A 81 9.41 -14.77 3.64
CA GLY A 81 8.71 -14.45 4.89
C GLY A 81 9.62 -13.90 5.98
N ALA A 82 10.78 -14.53 6.22
CA ALA A 82 11.77 -14.04 7.18
C ALA A 82 12.29 -12.64 6.78
N SER A 83 12.61 -12.45 5.49
CA SER A 83 13.07 -11.15 4.97
C SER A 83 12.02 -10.05 5.14
N PHE A 84 10.72 -10.39 5.05
CA PHE A 84 9.63 -9.45 5.23
C PHE A 84 9.60 -8.86 6.65
N PHE A 85 9.80 -9.66 7.69
CA PHE A 85 9.87 -9.15 9.07
C PHE A 85 11.08 -8.24 9.30
N ILE A 86 12.21 -8.53 8.65
CA ILE A 86 13.39 -7.65 8.69
C ILE A 86 13.03 -6.31 8.05
N LEU A 87 12.37 -6.32 6.88
CA LEU A 87 11.92 -5.09 6.21
C LEU A 87 10.88 -4.32 7.03
N LEU A 88 9.96 -5.00 7.73
CA LEU A 88 9.01 -4.36 8.64
C LEU A 88 9.71 -3.61 9.78
N GLU A 89 10.85 -4.12 10.25
CA GLU A 89 11.66 -3.45 11.26
C GLU A 89 12.39 -2.23 10.68
N VAL A 90 12.89 -2.33 9.45
CA VAL A 90 13.46 -1.18 8.71
C VAL A 90 12.42 -0.07 8.57
N ASP A 91 11.19 -0.40 8.14
CA ASP A 91 10.09 0.56 8.04
C ASP A 91 9.78 1.19 9.41
N ARG A 92 9.74 0.39 10.49
CA ARG A 92 9.50 0.90 11.84
C ARG A 92 10.57 1.89 12.28
N VAL A 93 11.86 1.62 12.03
CA VAL A 93 12.96 2.52 12.40
C VAL A 93 12.88 3.80 11.58
N ASN A 94 12.71 3.70 10.27
CA ASN A 94 12.59 4.84 9.36
C ASN A 94 11.40 5.74 9.71
N GLY A 95 10.26 5.14 10.02
CA GLY A 95 9.07 5.86 10.47
C GLY A 95 9.33 6.70 11.73
N ARG A 96 10.02 6.12 12.73
CA ARG A 96 10.34 6.86 13.97
C ARG A 96 11.26 8.06 13.72
N THR A 97 12.30 7.88 12.91
CA THR A 97 13.26 8.95 12.60
C THR A 97 12.53 10.13 11.95
N ARG A 98 11.69 9.86 10.94
CA ARG A 98 10.94 10.91 10.25
C ARG A 98 9.91 11.61 11.13
N THR A 99 9.19 10.88 12.00
CA THR A 99 8.27 11.52 12.95
C THR A 99 9.02 12.46 13.90
N ARG A 100 10.23 12.11 14.35
CA ARG A 100 11.05 12.99 15.19
C ARG A 100 11.50 14.24 14.44
N GLU A 101 11.98 14.09 13.21
CA GLU A 101 12.37 15.21 12.34
C GLU A 101 11.20 16.16 12.10
N ALA A 102 10.02 15.62 11.76
CA ALA A 102 8.81 16.41 11.56
C ALA A 102 8.41 17.20 12.83
N LEU A 103 8.48 16.56 14.01
CA LEU A 103 8.22 17.22 15.30
C LEU A 103 9.24 18.29 15.65
N GLN A 104 10.51 18.09 15.29
CA GLN A 104 11.55 19.10 15.52
C GLN A 104 11.33 20.34 14.64
N LEU A 105 11.01 20.13 13.37
CA LEU A 105 10.70 21.20 12.42
C LEU A 105 9.42 21.95 12.82
N SER A 106 8.37 21.23 13.24
CA SER A 106 7.09 21.85 13.60
C SER A 106 7.18 22.70 14.87
N ARG A 107 8.06 22.37 15.83
CA ARG A 107 8.24 23.14 17.08
C ARG A 107 8.80 24.54 16.86
N GLN A 108 9.59 24.73 15.80
CA GLN A 108 10.26 26.01 15.52
C GLN A 108 9.50 26.86 14.50
N PHE A 109 8.53 26.28 13.79
CA PHE A 109 7.74 26.99 12.80
C PHE A 109 6.47 27.58 13.41
N HIS A 110 6.39 28.91 13.48
CA HIS A 110 5.26 29.65 14.04
C HIS A 110 4.16 29.96 13.01
N GLY A 111 4.03 29.16 11.95
CA GLY A 111 2.98 29.30 10.94
C GLY A 111 3.32 30.25 9.78
N SER A 112 4.32 31.13 9.92
CA SER A 112 4.79 31.99 8.83
C SER A 112 6.29 32.21 8.88
N ILE A 113 6.90 32.38 7.69
CA ILE A 113 8.29 32.81 7.53
C ILE A 113 8.52 34.21 8.10
N ALA A 114 7.50 35.04 8.28
CA ALA A 114 7.63 36.38 8.87
C ALA A 114 8.24 36.34 10.29
N HIS A 115 8.14 35.21 11.00
CA HIS A 115 8.71 35.00 12.32
C HIS A 115 10.12 34.38 12.29
N ALA A 116 10.65 34.08 11.10
CA ALA A 116 11.96 33.46 10.97
C ALA A 116 13.08 34.42 11.42
N LYS A 117 14.01 33.90 12.22
CA LYS A 117 15.19 34.66 12.69
C LYS A 117 16.41 34.24 11.87
N CYS A 118 17.10 35.23 11.31
CA CYS A 118 18.37 35.01 10.62
C CYS A 118 19.54 35.35 11.54
N SER A 119 20.64 34.62 11.44
CA SER A 119 21.88 34.93 12.17
C SER A 119 22.49 36.27 11.74
N LYS A 120 22.26 36.68 10.48
CA LYS A 120 22.60 37.99 9.92
C LYS A 120 21.34 38.69 9.44
N ALA A 121 21.05 39.88 9.98
CA ALA A 121 19.85 40.63 9.64
C ALA A 121 19.82 41.06 8.15
N SER A 122 20.97 41.39 7.57
CA SER A 122 21.10 41.76 6.16
C SER A 122 20.76 40.61 5.20
N ASP A 123 21.05 39.36 5.58
CA ASP A 123 20.67 38.18 4.79
C ASP A 123 19.16 37.97 4.84
N GLY A 124 18.57 38.10 6.04
CA GLY A 124 17.12 38.02 6.22
C GLY A 124 16.39 39.05 5.36
N GLN A 125 16.81 40.32 5.41
CA GLN A 125 16.19 41.37 4.61
C GLN A 125 16.29 41.08 3.10
N ARG A 126 17.44 40.60 2.60
CA ARG A 126 17.59 40.21 1.19
C ARG A 126 16.64 39.08 0.80
N ILE A 127 16.56 38.03 1.62
CA ILE A 127 15.67 36.88 1.39
C ILE A 127 14.20 37.34 1.38
N PHE A 128 13.76 38.12 2.37
CA PHE A 128 12.38 38.62 2.41
C PHE A 128 12.05 39.53 1.22
N MET A 129 13.02 40.34 0.76
CA MET A 129 12.84 41.20 -0.40
C MET A 129 12.73 40.38 -1.70
N GLU A 130 13.51 39.31 -1.84
CA GLU A 130 13.44 38.39 -3.00
C GLU A 130 12.12 37.59 -3.02
N ILE A 131 11.64 37.15 -1.86
CA ILE A 131 10.33 36.49 -1.73
C ILE A 131 9.21 37.47 -2.06
N GLY A 132 9.28 38.70 -1.52
CA GLY A 132 8.32 39.77 -1.74
C GLY A 132 6.88 39.33 -1.49
N GLU A 133 6.04 39.50 -2.52
CA GLU A 133 4.60 39.18 -2.48
C GLU A 133 4.32 37.67 -2.42
N LYS A 134 5.33 36.81 -2.62
CA LYS A 134 5.17 35.34 -2.60
C LYS A 134 5.19 34.74 -1.19
N THR A 135 5.20 35.56 -0.15
CA THR A 135 5.26 35.13 1.26
C THR A 135 4.19 34.07 1.59
N SER A 136 2.93 34.29 1.19
CA SER A 136 1.83 33.34 1.41
C SER A 136 2.03 32.00 0.68
N ALA A 137 2.60 32.03 -0.53
CA ALA A 137 2.89 30.82 -1.30
C ALA A 137 4.05 30.02 -0.69
N VAL A 138 5.04 30.70 -0.10
CA VAL A 138 6.14 30.07 0.65
C VAL A 138 5.62 29.45 1.94
N ASP A 139 4.82 30.17 2.71
CA ASP A 139 4.18 29.67 3.94
C ASP A 139 3.35 28.43 3.65
N TYR A 140 2.57 28.46 2.57
CA TYR A 140 1.80 27.30 2.13
C TYR A 140 2.69 26.11 1.74
N ALA A 141 3.80 26.35 1.02
CA ALA A 141 4.74 25.30 0.65
C ALA A 141 5.42 24.67 1.87
N ILE A 142 5.72 25.46 2.90
CA ILE A 142 6.28 24.99 4.19
C ILE A 142 5.22 24.21 4.96
N HIS A 143 3.97 24.67 4.98
CA HIS A 143 2.87 23.92 5.59
C HIS A 143 2.74 22.52 4.96
N VAL A 144 2.75 22.44 3.62
CA VAL A 144 2.75 21.16 2.89
C VAL A 144 3.99 20.32 3.21
N LEU A 145 5.18 20.93 3.29
CA LEU A 145 6.41 20.24 3.68
C LEU A 145 6.28 19.60 5.07
N LEU A 146 5.76 20.34 6.05
CA LEU A 146 5.59 19.87 7.42
C LEU A 146 4.51 18.79 7.53
N ALA A 147 3.41 18.92 6.79
CA ALA A 147 2.31 17.95 6.79
C ALA A 147 2.71 16.65 6.07
N ALA A 148 3.23 16.74 4.85
CA ALA A 148 3.55 15.58 4.01
C ALA A 148 4.95 15.00 4.26
N GLY A 149 5.87 15.76 4.85
CA GLY A 149 7.30 15.42 4.90
C GLY A 149 8.04 15.71 3.59
N MET A 150 7.39 16.38 2.63
CA MET A 150 7.95 16.85 1.36
C MET A 150 7.02 17.88 0.71
N SER A 151 7.55 18.76 -0.14
CA SER A 151 6.74 19.75 -0.86
C SER A 151 7.04 19.70 -2.35
N THR A 152 6.09 19.20 -3.13
CA THR A 152 6.12 19.17 -4.60
C THR A 152 4.95 19.98 -5.16
N PRO A 153 5.01 20.46 -6.41
CA PRO A 153 3.85 21.10 -7.05
C PRO A 153 2.59 20.23 -6.99
N THR A 154 2.72 18.94 -7.27
CA THR A 154 1.62 17.96 -7.21
C THR A 154 1.00 17.86 -5.82
N LEU A 155 1.80 17.71 -4.75
CA LEU A 155 1.27 17.62 -3.39
C LEU A 155 0.60 18.93 -2.94
N ARG A 156 1.10 20.08 -3.40
CA ARG A 156 0.46 21.39 -3.15
C ARG A 156 -0.89 21.49 -3.84
N GLU A 157 -1.03 20.98 -5.06
CA GLU A 157 -2.32 20.90 -5.77
C GLU A 157 -3.30 19.97 -5.04
N VAL A 158 -2.83 18.80 -4.62
CA VAL A 158 -3.62 17.80 -3.87
C VAL A 158 -4.10 18.35 -2.53
N ALA A 159 -3.23 19.04 -1.80
CA ALA A 159 -3.60 19.70 -0.55
C ALA A 159 -4.60 20.85 -0.74
N ARG A 160 -4.49 21.61 -1.84
CA ARG A 160 -5.50 22.65 -2.19
C ARG A 160 -6.85 22.05 -2.52
N ALA A 161 -6.87 20.82 -3.05
CA ALA A 161 -8.10 20.07 -3.29
C ALA A 161 -8.72 19.48 -2.00
N GLY A 162 -8.18 19.78 -0.82
CA GLY A 162 -8.71 19.35 0.48
C GLY A 162 -8.35 17.91 0.85
N VAL A 163 -7.49 17.24 0.09
CA VAL A 163 -7.02 15.88 0.41
C VAL A 163 -6.00 15.97 1.55
N ASP A 164 -6.14 15.11 2.54
CA ASP A 164 -5.20 15.00 3.65
C ASP A 164 -3.87 14.43 3.16
N ILE A 165 -2.85 15.27 3.16
CA ILE A 165 -1.49 14.93 2.74
C ILE A 165 -0.60 14.52 3.91
N GLN A 166 -1.14 14.28 5.11
CA GLN A 166 -0.35 13.88 6.27
C GLN A 166 0.53 12.66 5.96
N ASN A 167 1.84 12.83 6.16
CA ASN A 167 2.86 11.83 5.87
C ASN A 167 2.84 11.31 4.42
N ALA A 168 2.40 12.10 3.43
CA ALA A 168 2.36 11.68 2.02
C ALA A 168 3.74 11.22 1.49
N GLY A 169 4.83 11.87 1.91
CA GLY A 169 6.20 11.54 1.54
C GLY A 169 6.83 10.37 2.29
N TYR A 170 6.07 9.70 3.16
CA TYR A 170 6.49 8.49 3.83
C TYR A 170 5.81 7.27 3.23
N ALA A 171 6.58 6.38 2.62
CA ALA A 171 6.10 5.10 2.15
C ALA A 171 6.82 3.96 2.88
N GLU A 172 6.05 2.94 3.23
CA GLU A 172 6.55 1.68 3.79
C GLU A 172 6.98 0.79 2.62
N VAL A 173 8.20 0.26 2.68
CA VAL A 173 8.79 -0.51 1.57
C VAL A 173 8.62 -2.01 1.74
N ALA A 174 8.33 -2.50 2.95
CA ALA A 174 8.30 -3.93 3.23
C ALA A 174 7.29 -4.68 2.38
N VAL A 175 6.04 -4.21 2.33
CA VAL A 175 4.96 -4.86 1.56
C VAL A 175 5.23 -4.80 0.05
N PRO A 176 5.61 -3.64 -0.53
CA PRO A 176 6.08 -3.55 -1.91
C PRO A 176 7.19 -4.53 -2.29
N VAL A 177 8.25 -4.56 -1.48
CA VAL A 177 9.40 -5.43 -1.75
C VAL A 177 8.99 -6.89 -1.64
N TRP A 178 8.21 -7.26 -0.64
CA TRP A 178 7.66 -8.62 -0.51
C TRP A 178 6.81 -9.01 -1.73
N ALA A 179 5.92 -8.12 -2.17
CA ALA A 179 5.11 -8.33 -3.38
C ALA A 179 6.00 -8.59 -4.61
N PHE A 180 7.10 -7.83 -4.77
CA PHE A 180 8.06 -8.08 -5.84
C PHE A 180 8.84 -9.39 -5.68
N MET A 181 9.26 -9.76 -4.47
CA MET A 181 9.96 -11.03 -4.22
C MET A 181 9.10 -12.24 -4.58
N THR A 182 7.78 -12.19 -4.36
CA THR A 182 6.87 -13.25 -4.81
C THR A 182 6.85 -13.42 -6.33
N SER A 183 7.27 -12.41 -7.10
CA SER A 183 7.34 -12.49 -8.56
C SER A 183 8.45 -13.40 -9.05
N LEU A 184 9.50 -13.59 -8.24
CA LEU A 184 10.56 -14.56 -8.56
C LEU A 184 10.01 -15.98 -8.48
N VAL A 185 9.12 -16.26 -7.53
CA VAL A 185 8.39 -17.55 -7.45
C VAL A 185 7.51 -17.72 -8.68
N THR A 186 6.66 -16.74 -8.99
CA THR A 186 5.79 -16.78 -10.17
C THR A 186 6.58 -16.93 -11.47
N CYS A 187 7.74 -16.28 -11.59
CA CYS A 187 8.62 -16.44 -12.74
C CYS A 187 9.17 -17.88 -12.84
N GLY A 188 9.60 -18.45 -11.71
CA GLY A 188 9.95 -19.85 -11.63
C GLY A 188 8.81 -20.74 -12.15
N HIS A 189 7.60 -20.57 -11.60
CA HIS A 189 6.41 -21.34 -12.00
C HIS A 189 6.13 -21.26 -13.49
N VAL A 190 6.10 -20.06 -14.07
CA VAL A 190 5.89 -19.86 -15.51
C VAL A 190 6.96 -20.59 -16.34
N VAL A 191 8.24 -20.51 -15.96
CA VAL A 191 9.34 -21.19 -16.68
C VAL A 191 9.19 -22.70 -16.58
N PHE A 192 8.90 -23.22 -15.39
CA PHE A 192 8.67 -24.65 -15.17
C PHE A 192 7.49 -25.15 -16.01
N ASP A 193 6.35 -24.45 -15.96
CA ASP A 193 5.15 -24.82 -16.71
C ASP A 193 5.36 -24.82 -18.23
N ILE A 194 6.12 -23.86 -18.76
CA ILE A 194 6.48 -23.82 -20.18
C ILE A 194 7.34 -25.03 -20.58
N VAL A 195 8.34 -25.37 -19.76
CA VAL A 195 9.30 -26.45 -20.05
C VAL A 195 8.61 -27.81 -19.98
N TYR A 196 7.72 -28.01 -19.00
CA TYR A 196 7.15 -29.32 -18.69
C TYR A 196 5.73 -29.54 -19.27
N ARG A 197 5.09 -28.50 -19.84
CA ARG A 197 3.89 -28.55 -20.72
C ARG A 197 2.60 -29.16 -20.15
N ASP A 198 2.50 -29.42 -18.85
CA ASP A 198 1.29 -30.00 -18.27
C ASP A 198 0.20 -28.96 -17.92
N THR A 199 0.53 -27.66 -17.98
CA THR A 199 -0.38 -26.59 -17.59
C THR A 199 -1.23 -26.08 -18.77
N PRO A 200 -2.55 -25.90 -18.59
CA PRO A 200 -3.39 -25.32 -19.64
C PRO A 200 -2.99 -23.87 -19.96
N TRP A 201 -3.05 -23.50 -21.24
CA TRP A 201 -2.55 -22.22 -21.76
C TRP A 201 -3.08 -20.97 -21.07
N TYR A 202 -4.31 -20.99 -20.53
CA TYR A 202 -4.91 -19.83 -19.88
C TYR A 202 -4.26 -19.53 -18.51
N CYS A 203 -3.77 -20.55 -17.77
CA CYS A 203 -3.05 -20.31 -16.53
C CYS A 203 -1.74 -19.56 -16.82
N LEU A 204 -0.99 -20.05 -17.80
CA LEU A 204 0.23 -19.40 -18.31
C LEU A 204 -0.04 -17.95 -18.72
N PHE A 205 -1.17 -17.70 -19.39
CA PHE A 205 -1.57 -16.36 -19.81
C PHE A 205 -1.77 -15.41 -18.62
N PHE A 206 -2.54 -15.82 -17.60
CA PHE A 206 -2.80 -14.97 -16.43
C PHE A 206 -1.55 -14.74 -15.57
N GLU A 207 -0.73 -15.77 -15.38
CA GLU A 207 0.55 -15.65 -14.67
C GLU A 207 1.52 -14.73 -15.42
N GLY A 208 1.60 -14.89 -16.75
CA GLY A 208 2.38 -14.03 -17.63
C GLY A 208 1.96 -12.57 -17.53
N ILE A 209 0.64 -12.28 -17.55
CA ILE A 209 0.11 -10.93 -17.34
C ILE A 209 0.51 -10.39 -15.97
N SER A 210 0.36 -11.18 -14.91
CA SER A 210 0.72 -10.76 -13.55
C SER A 210 2.22 -10.42 -13.46
N PHE A 211 3.08 -11.28 -14.01
CA PHE A 211 4.53 -11.07 -14.05
C PHE A 211 4.90 -9.80 -14.83
N LEU A 212 4.38 -9.65 -16.06
CA LEU A 212 4.63 -8.47 -16.89
C LEU A 212 4.16 -7.19 -16.21
N ALA A 213 3.01 -7.20 -15.53
CA ALA A 213 2.51 -6.05 -14.80
C ALA A 213 3.45 -5.64 -13.66
N ARG A 214 4.05 -6.61 -12.95
CA ARG A 214 5.03 -6.34 -11.88
C ARG A 214 6.36 -5.80 -12.43
N VAL A 215 6.86 -6.34 -13.53
CA VAL A 215 8.06 -5.82 -14.20
C VAL A 215 7.83 -4.38 -14.67
N ALA A 216 6.67 -4.11 -15.28
CA ALA A 216 6.28 -2.76 -15.68
C ALA A 216 6.17 -1.81 -14.48
N LEU A 217 5.58 -2.26 -13.37
CA LEU A 217 5.51 -1.49 -12.12
C LEU A 217 6.90 -1.16 -11.55
N LEU A 218 7.84 -2.11 -11.60
CA LEU A 218 9.21 -1.87 -11.15
C LEU A 218 9.92 -0.85 -12.06
N GLY A 219 9.74 -0.96 -13.38
CA GLY A 219 10.23 0.04 -14.34
C GLY A 219 9.64 1.43 -14.09
N LEU A 220 8.33 1.50 -13.85
CA LEU A 220 7.63 2.73 -13.51
C LEU A 220 8.19 3.34 -12.21
N LEU A 221 8.31 2.56 -11.13
CA LEU A 221 8.90 3.00 -9.87
C LEU A 221 10.31 3.57 -10.05
N TRP A 222 11.12 2.95 -10.91
CA TRP A 222 12.46 3.47 -11.22
C TRP A 222 12.44 4.80 -11.94
N GLN A 223 11.48 5.02 -12.85
CA GLN A 223 11.38 6.23 -13.67
C GLN A 223 10.64 7.37 -12.98
N SER A 224 9.73 7.07 -12.04
CA SER A 224 8.89 8.07 -11.37
C SER A 224 9.69 9.00 -10.46
N ASP A 225 9.18 10.23 -10.30
CA ASP A 225 9.65 11.18 -9.31
C ASP A 225 9.40 10.70 -7.87
N ARG A 226 10.04 11.36 -6.90
CA ARG A 226 10.02 10.93 -5.49
C ARG A 226 8.61 10.92 -4.87
N ASP A 227 7.74 11.88 -5.19
CA ASP A 227 6.34 11.89 -4.73
C ASP A 227 5.54 10.76 -5.35
N GLU A 228 5.65 10.58 -6.67
CA GLU A 228 4.94 9.52 -7.39
C GLU A 228 5.38 8.14 -6.91
N ARG A 229 6.68 7.93 -6.63
CA ARG A 229 7.18 6.70 -5.98
C ARG A 229 6.51 6.46 -4.63
N CYS A 230 6.45 7.49 -3.78
CA CYS A 230 5.81 7.36 -2.47
C CYS A 230 4.31 7.04 -2.60
N PHE A 231 3.64 7.65 -3.58
CA PHE A 231 2.24 7.36 -3.91
C PHE A 231 2.04 5.90 -4.34
N ILE A 232 2.81 5.43 -5.34
CA ILE A 232 2.72 4.07 -5.87
C ILE A 232 2.98 3.04 -4.76
N LEU A 233 4.02 3.24 -3.95
CA LEU A 233 4.35 2.33 -2.86
C LEU A 233 3.23 2.27 -1.82
N LYS A 234 2.66 3.42 -1.41
CA LYS A 234 1.52 3.45 -0.48
C LYS A 234 0.29 2.75 -1.03
N MET A 235 -0.05 3.05 -2.27
CA MET A 235 -1.18 2.45 -2.97
C MET A 235 -1.00 0.94 -3.05
N MET A 236 0.18 0.48 -3.47
CA MET A 236 0.50 -0.94 -3.56
C MET A 236 0.39 -1.62 -2.20
N THR A 237 0.93 -1.03 -1.13
CA THR A 237 0.79 -1.58 0.23
C THR A 237 -0.68 -1.84 0.58
N LYS A 238 -1.58 -0.88 0.32
CA LYS A 238 -3.00 -1.01 0.69
C LYS A 238 -3.72 -2.06 -0.16
N ILE A 239 -3.49 -2.05 -1.47
CA ILE A 239 -4.13 -3.00 -2.39
C ILE A 239 -3.63 -4.42 -2.11
N VAL A 240 -2.32 -4.61 -1.88
CA VAL A 240 -1.74 -5.92 -1.54
C VAL A 240 -2.24 -6.41 -0.18
N VAL A 241 -2.28 -5.55 0.85
CA VAL A 241 -2.83 -5.93 2.16
C VAL A 241 -4.30 -6.35 2.03
N LEU A 242 -5.11 -5.57 1.29
CA LEU A 242 -6.50 -5.92 1.02
C LEU A 242 -6.62 -7.26 0.28
N TYR A 243 -5.81 -7.47 -0.76
CA TYR A 243 -5.76 -8.73 -1.50
C TYR A 243 -5.44 -9.91 -0.58
N VAL A 244 -4.40 -9.83 0.23
CA VAL A 244 -3.99 -10.95 1.09
C VAL A 244 -5.02 -11.17 2.22
N LEU A 245 -5.65 -10.13 2.76
CA LEU A 245 -6.74 -10.26 3.73
C LEU A 245 -7.97 -10.98 3.15
N LEU A 246 -8.28 -10.76 1.87
CA LEU A 246 -9.38 -11.44 1.19
C LEU A 246 -8.99 -12.86 0.74
N ALA A 247 -7.77 -13.03 0.24
CA ALA A 247 -7.28 -14.31 -0.30
C ALA A 247 -6.96 -15.33 0.80
N SER A 248 -6.36 -14.92 1.92
CA SER A 248 -5.94 -15.82 2.99
C SER A 248 -7.07 -16.70 3.57
N PRO A 249 -8.24 -16.18 3.97
CA PRO A 249 -9.34 -17.01 4.45
C PRO A 249 -9.93 -17.89 3.34
N MET A 250 -9.95 -17.42 2.10
CA MET A 250 -10.38 -18.23 0.96
C MET A 250 -9.47 -19.44 0.76
N VAL A 251 -8.14 -19.23 0.79
CA VAL A 251 -7.14 -20.31 0.75
C VAL A 251 -7.32 -21.25 1.93
N PHE A 252 -7.50 -20.75 3.15
CA PHE A 252 -7.70 -21.61 4.31
C PHE A 252 -8.96 -22.49 4.20
N VAL A 253 -10.11 -21.90 3.89
CA VAL A 253 -11.38 -22.63 3.70
C VAL A 253 -11.25 -23.65 2.57
N TRP A 254 -10.50 -23.28 1.55
CA TRP A 254 -10.20 -24.17 0.46
C TRP A 254 -9.40 -25.37 0.91
N GLU A 255 -8.23 -25.17 1.50
CA GLU A 255 -7.35 -26.25 1.96
C GLU A 255 -8.10 -27.20 2.88
N TRP A 256 -8.92 -26.63 3.76
CA TRP A 256 -9.79 -27.39 4.65
C TRP A 256 -10.77 -28.31 3.89
N ARG A 257 -11.28 -27.87 2.73
CA ARG A 257 -12.23 -28.61 1.90
C ARG A 257 -11.58 -29.46 0.81
N ALA A 258 -10.35 -29.16 0.39
CA ALA A 258 -9.64 -29.85 -0.69
C ALA A 258 -9.30 -31.31 -0.35
N SER A 259 -9.33 -31.67 0.94
CA SER A 259 -9.41 -33.06 1.41
C SER A 259 -10.49 -33.88 0.66
N GLU A 260 -11.52 -33.22 0.13
CA GLU A 260 -12.59 -33.80 -0.68
C GLU A 260 -12.35 -33.66 -2.21
N ARG A 261 -11.21 -34.17 -2.74
CA ARG A 261 -10.96 -34.52 -4.17
C ARG A 261 -11.23 -33.50 -5.29
N HIS A 262 -11.57 -32.24 -5.01
CA HIS A 262 -11.85 -31.26 -6.05
C HIS A 262 -10.59 -30.48 -6.44
N SER A 263 -10.29 -30.47 -7.74
CA SER A 263 -9.16 -29.77 -8.34
C SER A 263 -9.13 -28.27 -7.98
N PRO A 264 -7.95 -27.63 -7.94
CA PRO A 264 -7.79 -26.18 -7.85
C PRO A 264 -8.75 -25.41 -8.80
N ASN A 265 -9.83 -24.80 -8.28
CA ASN A 265 -10.62 -23.75 -8.90
C ASN A 265 -9.71 -22.68 -9.52
N ARG A 266 -9.86 -22.53 -10.82
CA ARG A 266 -9.05 -21.69 -11.73
C ARG A 266 -9.04 -20.21 -11.35
N ALA A 267 -9.95 -19.77 -10.47
CA ALA A 267 -10.04 -18.41 -9.97
C ALA A 267 -8.75 -17.90 -9.29
N TRP A 268 -7.91 -18.79 -8.77
CA TRP A 268 -6.67 -18.41 -8.07
C TRP A 268 -5.70 -17.62 -8.96
N PHE A 269 -5.52 -18.02 -10.22
CA PHE A 269 -4.58 -17.37 -11.14
C PHE A 269 -5.08 -16.00 -11.63
N VAL A 270 -6.41 -15.80 -11.65
CA VAL A 270 -7.03 -14.57 -12.13
C VAL A 270 -6.86 -13.42 -11.13
N MET A 271 -6.89 -13.72 -9.82
CA MET A 271 -6.86 -12.68 -8.77
C MET A 271 -5.54 -11.87 -8.76
N PRO A 272 -4.33 -12.48 -8.73
CA PRO A 272 -3.08 -11.73 -8.86
C PRO A 272 -3.01 -10.91 -10.14
N ALA A 273 -3.47 -11.45 -11.28
CA ALA A 273 -3.47 -10.72 -12.55
C ALA A 273 -4.32 -9.44 -12.46
N LEU A 274 -5.54 -9.53 -11.94
CA LEU A 274 -6.41 -8.37 -11.71
C LEU A 274 -5.82 -7.37 -10.73
N VAL A 275 -5.26 -7.85 -9.62
CA VAL A 275 -4.65 -6.98 -8.59
C VAL A 275 -3.48 -6.19 -9.17
N TYR A 276 -2.48 -6.86 -9.75
CA TYR A 276 -1.29 -6.16 -10.25
C TYR A 276 -1.55 -5.30 -11.49
N THR A 277 -2.49 -5.70 -12.36
CA THR A 277 -2.90 -4.84 -13.49
C THR A 277 -3.64 -3.59 -13.02
N SER A 278 -4.47 -3.68 -11.97
CA SER A 278 -5.12 -2.51 -11.38
C SER A 278 -4.12 -1.55 -10.72
N ILE A 279 -3.14 -2.08 -9.98
CA ILE A 279 -2.03 -1.30 -9.40
C ILE A 279 -1.26 -0.61 -10.53
N LEU A 280 -0.92 -1.32 -11.60
CA LEU A 280 -0.23 -0.73 -12.76
C LEU A 280 -1.07 0.37 -13.41
N ALA A 281 -2.36 0.12 -13.67
CA ALA A 281 -3.25 1.10 -14.29
C ALA A 281 -3.34 2.39 -13.48
N ILE A 282 -3.55 2.30 -12.16
CA ILE A 282 -3.63 3.48 -11.28
C ILE A 282 -2.26 4.17 -11.18
N SER A 283 -1.17 3.40 -11.15
CA SER A 283 0.20 3.97 -11.11
C SER A 283 0.52 4.75 -12.39
N CYS A 284 0.08 4.27 -13.56
CA CYS A 284 0.24 4.96 -14.84
C CYS A 284 -0.60 6.25 -14.93
N LEU A 285 -1.70 6.36 -14.18
CA LEU A 285 -2.45 7.60 -14.07
C LEU A 285 -1.65 8.65 -13.26
N GLY A 286 -0.98 8.21 -12.19
CA GLY A 286 -0.26 9.10 -11.28
C GLY A 286 -1.19 9.97 -10.44
N MET A 287 -0.63 10.68 -9.47
CA MET A 287 -1.40 11.39 -8.45
C MET A 287 -2.34 12.46 -9.03
N ARG A 288 -1.84 13.23 -10.03
CA ARG A 288 -2.61 14.31 -10.66
C ARG A 288 -3.83 13.82 -11.44
N ARG A 289 -3.70 12.75 -12.23
CA ARG A 289 -4.82 12.25 -13.04
C ARG A 289 -5.82 11.50 -12.18
N VAL A 290 -5.36 10.81 -11.13
CA VAL A 290 -6.26 10.23 -10.12
C VAL A 290 -7.11 11.30 -9.47
N LEU A 291 -6.52 12.44 -9.09
CA LEU A 291 -7.27 13.58 -8.54
C LEU A 291 -8.30 14.14 -9.54
N ALA A 292 -7.99 14.14 -10.83
CA ALA A 292 -8.86 14.64 -11.89
C ALA A 292 -10.04 13.70 -12.27
N LEU A 293 -10.10 12.48 -11.71
CA LEU A 293 -11.21 11.55 -11.99
C LEU A 293 -12.55 12.11 -11.46
N PRO A 294 -13.59 12.19 -12.30
CA PRO A 294 -14.88 12.75 -11.90
C PRO A 294 -15.54 11.94 -10.78
N GLY A 295 -16.07 12.64 -9.78
CA GLY A 295 -16.82 12.06 -8.65
C GLY A 295 -15.95 11.45 -7.55
N HIS A 296 -14.96 10.62 -7.89
CA HIS A 296 -14.29 9.75 -6.92
C HIS A 296 -12.78 10.00 -6.75
N GLY A 297 -12.17 10.88 -7.55
CA GLY A 297 -10.71 11.08 -7.56
C GLY A 297 -10.13 11.47 -6.20
N GLN A 298 -10.76 12.43 -5.51
CA GLN A 298 -10.35 12.86 -4.17
C GLN A 298 -10.50 11.75 -3.12
N CYS A 299 -11.59 10.99 -3.15
CA CYS A 299 -11.82 9.88 -2.22
C CYS A 299 -10.81 8.75 -2.43
N LEU A 300 -10.54 8.38 -3.68
CA LEU A 300 -9.53 7.38 -4.02
C LEU A 300 -8.14 7.83 -3.56
N LEU A 301 -7.80 9.10 -3.79
CA LEU A 301 -6.51 9.63 -3.39
C LEU A 301 -6.37 9.74 -1.87
N GLN A 302 -7.44 10.15 -1.17
CA GLN A 302 -7.53 10.14 0.29
C GLN A 302 -7.33 8.71 0.82
N LEU A 303 -8.00 7.72 0.21
CA LEU A 303 -7.84 6.31 0.57
C LEU A 303 -6.40 5.85 0.41
N PHE A 304 -5.63 6.32 -0.56
CA PHE A 304 -4.24 5.91 -0.74
C PHE A 304 -3.24 6.70 0.12
N LEU A 305 -3.42 8.02 0.26
CA LEU A 305 -2.48 8.88 0.97
C LEU A 305 -2.64 8.86 2.49
N ALA A 306 -3.88 8.78 3.00
CA ALA A 306 -4.15 8.84 4.43
C ALA A 306 -3.51 7.67 5.19
N ARG A 307 -3.11 7.89 6.44
CA ARG A 307 -2.52 6.84 7.29
C ARG A 307 -3.41 6.61 8.52
N GLY A 308 -3.65 5.34 8.84
CA GLY A 308 -4.32 4.95 10.09
C GLY A 308 -5.84 5.09 10.07
N ARG A 309 -6.44 5.26 11.26
CA ARG A 309 -7.90 5.20 11.50
C ARG A 309 -8.71 6.38 10.97
N SER A 310 -8.07 7.44 10.47
CA SER A 310 -8.76 8.63 9.94
C SER A 310 -9.46 8.41 8.59
N ILE A 311 -9.25 7.27 7.94
CA ILE A 311 -9.79 6.99 6.59
C ILE A 311 -11.33 7.01 6.57
N LEU A 312 -11.98 6.33 7.53
CA LEU A 312 -13.43 6.12 7.50
C LEU A 312 -14.24 7.40 7.75
N PRO A 313 -13.97 8.20 8.80
CA PRO A 313 -14.76 9.40 9.07
C PRO A 313 -14.64 10.45 7.97
N SER A 314 -13.42 10.66 7.43
CA SER A 314 -13.18 11.67 6.39
C SER A 314 -13.84 11.30 5.06
N ALA A 315 -13.79 10.03 4.66
CA ALA A 315 -14.44 9.58 3.43
C ALA A 315 -15.97 9.66 3.52
N LEU A 316 -16.54 9.24 4.66
CA LEU A 316 -17.99 9.28 4.88
C LEU A 316 -18.52 10.72 5.00
N SER A 317 -17.79 11.61 5.67
CA SER A 317 -18.15 13.02 5.78
C SER A 317 -18.18 13.72 4.42
N PHE A 318 -17.29 13.33 3.50
CA PHE A 318 -17.20 13.96 2.18
C PHE A 318 -18.39 13.58 1.29
N CYS A 319 -18.82 12.32 1.34
CA CYS A 319 -20.02 11.88 0.62
C CYS A 319 -21.31 12.54 1.15
N ALA A 320 -21.35 12.89 2.44
CA ALA A 320 -22.52 13.51 3.06
C ALA A 320 -22.64 15.03 2.79
N LEU A 321 -21.55 15.71 2.41
CA LEU A 321 -21.47 17.16 2.26
C LEU A 321 -21.56 17.66 0.82
N ARG A 322 -22.11 16.86 -0.11
CA ARG A 322 -22.54 17.35 -1.41
C ARG A 322 -24.06 17.56 -1.40
N PRO A 323 -24.59 18.60 -0.73
CA PRO A 323 -25.95 19.02 -1.01
C PRO A 323 -25.98 19.48 -2.47
N ASP A 324 -27.00 19.06 -3.19
CA ASP A 324 -27.27 19.43 -4.57
C ASP A 324 -27.29 20.97 -4.69
N SER A 325 -26.14 21.56 -5.02
CA SER A 325 -25.97 23.01 -5.15
C SER A 325 -26.60 23.60 -6.40
N ASP A 326 -27.32 22.78 -7.17
CA ASP A 326 -27.80 23.15 -8.50
C ASP A 326 -29.32 23.42 -8.52
N SER A 327 -30.04 23.29 -7.38
CA SER A 327 -31.51 23.48 -7.34
C SER A 327 -32.02 24.78 -6.71
N GLU A 328 -31.16 25.67 -6.18
CA GLU A 328 -31.63 26.93 -5.53
C GLU A 328 -31.36 28.22 -6.32
N SER A 329 -30.74 28.16 -7.51
CA SER A 329 -30.45 29.36 -8.31
C SER A 329 -31.62 29.86 -9.19
N GLU A 330 -32.70 29.09 -9.38
CA GLU A 330 -33.82 29.52 -10.25
C GLU A 330 -35.06 30.05 -9.52
N SER A 331 -35.21 29.83 -8.21
CA SER A 331 -36.42 30.27 -7.49
C SER A 331 -36.32 31.66 -6.84
N ALA A 332 -35.11 32.21 -6.66
CA ALA A 332 -34.93 33.54 -6.07
C ALA A 332 -35.05 34.71 -7.08
N ALA A 333 -34.98 34.43 -8.39
CA ALA A 333 -35.11 35.47 -9.41
C ALA A 333 -36.57 35.81 -9.78
N SER A 334 -37.56 35.01 -9.37
CA SER A 334 -38.98 35.26 -9.69
C SER A 334 -39.76 35.98 -8.57
N LEU A 335 -39.15 36.26 -7.42
CA LEU A 335 -39.83 36.90 -6.28
C LEU A 335 -39.46 38.38 -6.05
N LEU A 336 -38.61 38.96 -6.89
CA LEU A 336 -38.19 40.37 -6.79
C LEU A 336 -38.80 41.29 -7.88
N SER A 337 -39.77 40.82 -8.66
CA SER A 337 -40.42 41.61 -9.72
C SER A 337 -41.86 42.07 -9.42
N THR A 338 -42.36 41.91 -8.20
CA THR A 338 -43.69 42.40 -7.78
C THR A 338 -43.54 43.24 -6.54
N ASP A 339 -43.41 44.56 -6.73
CA ASP A 339 -43.96 45.63 -5.88
C ASP A 339 -43.17 46.93 -6.06
N TYR A 340 -43.47 47.65 -7.15
CA TYR A 340 -43.22 49.10 -7.23
C TYR A 340 -44.24 49.70 -8.21
N SER A 341 -45.50 49.83 -7.77
CA SER A 341 -46.50 50.69 -8.40
C SER A 341 -47.64 50.97 -7.42
N SER A 342 -47.48 51.99 -6.59
CA SER A 342 -48.55 52.89 -6.11
C SER A 342 -48.04 53.74 -4.94
N GLU A 343 -47.72 55.01 -5.21
CA GLU A 343 -48.38 56.22 -4.65
C GLU A 343 -47.63 57.49 -5.07
#